data_AF-A0A6N9U1B1-F1
#
_entry.id   AF-A0A6N9U1B1-F1
#
_cell.length_a   1.000
_cell.length_b   1.000
_cell.length_c   1.000
_cell.angle_alpha   90.00
_cell.angle_beta   90.00
_cell.angle_gamma   90.00
#
_symmetry.space_group_name_H-M   'P 1'
#
loop_
_entity.id
_entity.type
_entity.pdbx_description
1 polymer ?
#
loop_
_entity_poly.entity_id
_entity_poly.type
_entity_poly.pdbx_seq_one_letter_code
_entity_poly.pdbx_strand_id
1 'polypeptide(L)'
;MRRPRGTAVLLLLVAAALTVLGAGNAQAAGYRYWSFWEGGTGTTWTYATQGPSLVRPDDGTVQGFRFAVSEDSQDAARPRRAPDFAAICAGTPAQDGRKRVALVIDAGTAADAPDGETPPAP
;
A
#
# COMPACT_ATOMS: atom_id res chain seq x y z
N MET A 1 -19.53 -16.07 60.21
CA MET A 1 -19.18 -15.12 59.13
C MET A 1 -18.02 -15.68 58.30
N ARG A 2 -18.30 -16.60 57.37
CA ARG A 2 -17.29 -17.16 56.45
C ARG A 2 -17.18 -16.23 55.24
N ARG A 3 -16.00 -15.64 55.05
CA ARG A 3 -15.73 -14.61 54.04
C ARG A 3 -16.05 -15.09 52.60
N PRO A 4 -16.52 -14.19 51.71
CA PRO A 4 -16.90 -14.46 50.31
C PRO A 4 -15.70 -14.70 49.39
N ARG A 5 -14.67 -15.41 49.88
CA ARG A 5 -13.41 -15.65 49.16
C ARG A 5 -13.62 -16.46 47.88
N GLY A 6 -14.59 -17.38 47.87
CA GLY A 6 -14.96 -18.15 46.68
C GLY A 6 -15.56 -17.27 45.58
N THR A 7 -16.43 -16.32 45.95
CA THR A 7 -17.04 -15.38 45.00
C THR A 7 -15.99 -14.44 44.39
N ALA A 8 -15.06 -13.95 45.20
CA ALA A 8 -13.98 -13.09 44.72
C ALA A 8 -13.02 -13.83 43.75
N VAL A 9 -12.66 -15.08 44.06
CA VAL A 9 -11.83 -15.91 43.18
C VAL A 9 -12.56 -16.24 41.88
N LEU A 10 -13.85 -16.56 41.94
CA LEU A 10 -14.66 -16.83 40.74
C LEU A 10 -14.75 -15.59 39.83
N LEU A 11 -14.99 -14.41 40.41
CA LEU A 11 -15.04 -13.16 39.64
C LEU A 11 -13.70 -12.83 38.97
N LEU A 12 -12.58 -13.07 39.67
CA LEU A 12 -11.24 -12.90 39.11
C LEU A 12 -10.97 -13.89 37.96
N LEU A 13 -11.39 -15.14 38.09
CA LEU A 13 -11.24 -16.15 37.03
C LEU A 13 -12.10 -15.82 35.81
N VAL A 14 -13.33 -15.35 36.02
CA VAL A 14 -14.21 -14.91 34.93
C VAL A 14 -13.63 -13.68 34.23
N ALA A 15 -13.13 -12.69 34.97
CA ALA A 15 -12.48 -11.52 34.39
C ALA A 15 -11.22 -11.92 33.59
N ALA A 16 -10.38 -12.80 34.14
CA ALA A 16 -9.19 -13.30 33.44
C ALA A 16 -9.57 -14.06 32.15
N ALA A 17 -10.58 -14.94 32.21
CA ALA A 17 -11.07 -15.65 31.04
C ALA A 17 -11.61 -14.68 29.97
N LEU A 18 -12.37 -13.66 30.36
CA LEU A 18 -12.87 -12.63 29.45
C LEU A 18 -11.74 -11.79 28.84
N THR A 19 -10.67 -11.49 29.58
CA THR A 19 -9.52 -10.77 29.01
C THR A 19 -8.73 -11.61 28.03
N VAL A 20 -8.56 -12.90 28.29
CA VAL A 20 -7.83 -13.83 27.40
C VAL A 20 -8.65 -14.14 26.14
N LEU A 21 -9.96 -14.31 26.28
CA LEU A 21 -10.85 -14.61 25.16
C LEU A 21 -11.30 -13.36 24.37
N GLY A 22 -11.28 -12.19 25.01
CA GLY A 22 -11.62 -10.90 24.40
C GLY A 22 -10.44 -10.20 23.72
N ALA A 23 -9.20 -10.65 23.97
CA ALA A 23 -8.01 -10.23 23.22
C ALA A 23 -8.03 -10.86 21.82
N GLY A 24 -8.94 -10.39 20.96
CA GLY A 24 -8.94 -10.75 19.55
C GLY A 24 -7.63 -10.31 18.90
N ASN A 25 -7.11 -11.13 17.98
CA ASN A 25 -6.02 -10.69 17.12
C ASN A 25 -6.48 -9.46 16.33
N ALA A 26 -5.76 -8.35 16.43
CA ALA A 26 -5.91 -7.24 15.50
C ALA A 26 -5.38 -7.69 14.13
N GLN A 27 -6.21 -8.42 13.39
CA GLN A 27 -5.95 -8.70 11.97
C GLN A 27 -6.05 -7.36 11.25
N ALA A 28 -4.97 -6.89 10.66
CA ALA A 28 -5.05 -5.76 9.76
C ALA A 28 -5.94 -6.18 8.59
N ALA A 29 -7.06 -5.50 8.36
CA ALA A 29 -7.92 -5.74 7.20
C ALA A 29 -7.19 -5.50 5.86
N GLY A 30 -5.97 -4.99 5.91
CA GLY A 30 -5.02 -4.82 4.82
C GLY A 30 -3.85 -3.96 5.29
N TYR A 31 -2.76 -3.97 4.54
CA TYR A 31 -1.59 -3.13 4.78
C TYR A 31 -1.72 -1.83 3.97
N ARG A 32 -1.40 -0.69 4.60
CA ARG A 32 -1.19 0.58 3.89
C ARG A 32 0.25 0.66 3.42
N TYR A 33 0.47 0.66 2.12
CA TYR A 33 1.82 0.75 1.56
C TYR A 33 1.82 1.33 0.14
N TRP A 34 3.02 1.64 -0.35
CA TRP A 34 3.26 1.99 -1.74
C TRP A 34 3.59 0.73 -2.53
N SER A 35 2.65 0.29 -3.37
CA SER A 35 2.92 -0.76 -4.35
C SER A 35 3.74 -0.20 -5.51
N PHE A 36 4.57 -1.06 -6.12
CA PHE A 36 5.50 -0.68 -7.19
C PHE A 36 5.17 -1.45 -8.47
N TRP A 37 5.15 -0.72 -9.59
CA TRP A 37 4.62 -1.19 -10.86
C TRP A 37 5.55 -0.81 -12.01
N GLU A 38 5.67 -1.71 -12.97
CA GLU A 38 6.37 -1.49 -14.24
C GLU A 38 5.33 -1.29 -15.34
N GLY A 39 5.51 -0.24 -16.15
CA GLY A 39 4.65 0.06 -17.29
C GLY A 39 4.88 -0.94 -18.42
N GLY A 40 3.81 -1.61 -18.85
CA GLY A 40 3.79 -2.45 -20.04
C GLY A 40 3.46 -1.66 -21.31
N THR A 41 3.11 -2.37 -22.38
CA THR A 41 2.66 -1.73 -23.62
C THR A 41 1.26 -1.12 -23.43
N GLY A 42 1.05 0.08 -23.99
CA GLY A 42 -0.23 0.78 -23.91
C GLY A 42 -0.58 1.22 -22.48
N THR A 43 -1.74 0.80 -21.98
CA THR A 43 -2.28 1.23 -20.68
C THR A 43 -2.06 0.22 -19.55
N THR A 44 -1.19 -0.78 -19.76
CA THR A 44 -1.07 -1.93 -18.86
C THR A 44 -0.01 -1.71 -17.78
N TRP A 45 -0.38 -2.01 -16.53
CA TRP A 45 0.55 -2.05 -15.40
C TRP A 45 0.84 -3.50 -15.02
N THR A 46 2.10 -3.79 -14.75
CA THR A 46 2.56 -5.09 -14.22
C THR A 46 3.11 -4.88 -12.82
N TYR A 47 2.68 -5.67 -11.85
CA TYR A 47 3.22 -5.59 -10.49
C TYR A 47 4.70 -5.97 -10.52
N ALA A 48 5.56 -5.14 -9.93
CA ALA A 48 6.99 -5.34 -10.02
C ALA A 48 7.44 -6.54 -9.18
N THR A 49 8.27 -7.40 -9.76
CA THR A 49 8.90 -8.55 -9.06
C THR A 49 10.21 -8.18 -8.37
N GLN A 50 10.71 -6.96 -8.62
CA GLN A 50 11.91 -6.40 -8.02
C GLN A 50 11.60 -5.06 -7.35
N GLY A 51 12.36 -4.72 -6.31
CA GLY A 51 12.24 -3.41 -5.66
C GLY A 51 12.77 -2.26 -6.54
N PRO A 52 12.29 -1.03 -6.33
CA PRO A 52 12.67 0.13 -7.14
C PRO A 52 14.16 0.52 -7.04
N SER A 53 14.87 0.04 -6.02
CA SER A 53 16.32 0.21 -5.88
C SER A 53 17.14 -0.74 -6.75
N LEU A 54 16.54 -1.82 -7.25
CA LEU A 54 17.20 -2.86 -8.04
C LEU A 54 16.92 -2.73 -9.54
N VAL A 55 15.71 -2.27 -9.90
CA VAL A 55 15.33 -2.09 -11.30
C VAL A 55 16.28 -1.12 -12.01
N ARG A 56 16.67 -1.46 -13.24
CA ARG A 56 17.49 -0.63 -14.14
C ARG A 56 16.67 -0.33 -15.39
N PRO A 57 15.79 0.68 -15.35
CA PRO A 57 14.86 0.94 -16.45
C PRO A 57 15.59 1.38 -17.72
N ASP A 58 15.00 1.10 -18.87
CA ASP A 58 15.45 1.60 -20.17
C ASP A 58 14.90 2.99 -20.48
N ASP A 59 15.51 3.69 -21.45
CA ASP A 59 14.93 4.94 -21.96
C ASP A 59 13.53 4.64 -22.50
N GLY A 60 12.55 5.50 -22.20
CA GLY A 60 11.17 5.29 -22.66
C GLY A 60 10.29 4.49 -21.70
N THR A 61 10.84 3.98 -20.60
CA THR A 61 10.07 3.20 -19.63
C THR A 61 9.28 4.09 -18.68
N VAL A 62 8.21 3.52 -18.12
CA VAL A 62 7.42 4.14 -17.06
C VAL A 62 7.44 3.26 -15.82
N GLN A 63 7.67 3.86 -14.66
CA GLN A 63 7.53 3.22 -13.36
C GLN A 63 6.39 3.87 -12.58
N GLY A 64 5.68 3.07 -11.80
CA GLY A 64 4.48 3.48 -11.09
C GLY A 64 4.56 3.17 -9.60
N PHE A 65 4.06 4.10 -8.80
CA PHE A 65 3.84 3.90 -7.37
C PHE A 65 2.38 4.19 -7.05
N ARG A 66 1.73 3.30 -6.29
CA ARG A 66 0.34 3.46 -5.86
C ARG A 66 0.22 3.26 -4.36
N PHE A 67 -0.19 4.31 -3.65
CA PHE A 67 -0.51 4.23 -2.23
C PHE A 67 -1.95 3.73 -2.05
N ALA A 68 -2.11 2.61 -1.35
CA ALA A 68 -3.41 2.02 -1.07
C ALA A 68 -3.39 1.15 0.19
N VAL A 69 -4.57 0.84 0.70
CA VAL A 69 -4.78 -0.31 1.59
C VAL A 69 -4.94 -1.55 0.70
N SER A 70 -4.14 -2.58 0.88
CA SER A 70 -4.28 -3.85 0.14
C SER A 70 -3.98 -5.03 1.04
N GLU A 71 -4.70 -6.14 0.85
CA GLU A 71 -4.55 -7.35 1.65
C GLU A 71 -3.16 -7.96 1.44
N ASP A 72 -2.78 -8.14 0.17
CA ASP A 72 -1.44 -8.57 -0.24
C ASP A 72 -1.05 -8.01 -1.63
N SER A 73 0.01 -8.55 -2.23
CA SER A 73 0.53 -8.16 -3.54
C SER A 73 -0.34 -8.57 -4.73
N GLN A 74 -1.14 -9.65 -4.62
CA GLN A 74 -2.04 -10.11 -5.68
C GLN A 74 -3.23 -9.17 -5.85
N ASP A 75 -3.69 -8.59 -4.73
CA ASP A 75 -4.79 -7.62 -4.69
C ASP A 75 -4.31 -6.16 -4.61
N ALA A 76 -3.03 -5.91 -4.91
CA ALA A 76 -2.47 -4.57 -4.86
C ALA A 76 -3.16 -3.64 -5.88
N ALA A 77 -3.57 -2.47 -5.40
CA ALA A 77 -4.10 -1.45 -6.30
C ALA A 77 -2.98 -0.94 -7.24
N ARG A 78 -3.28 -0.85 -8.54
CA ARG A 78 -2.39 -0.25 -9.55
C ARG A 78 -2.59 1.26 -9.68
N PRO A 79 -1.61 2.01 -10.23
CA PRO A 79 -1.78 3.43 -10.51
C PRO A 79 -2.98 3.68 -11.43
N ARG A 80 -3.77 4.71 -11.11
CA ARG A 80 -4.98 5.06 -11.87
C ARG A 80 -4.68 5.71 -13.21
N ARG A 81 -3.56 6.45 -13.31
CA ARG A 81 -3.09 7.02 -14.58
C ARG A 81 -2.33 5.94 -15.35
N ALA A 82 -2.52 5.90 -16.67
CA ALA A 82 -1.84 4.95 -17.54
C ALA A 82 -0.32 5.23 -17.61
N PRO A 83 0.52 4.22 -17.88
CA PRO A 83 1.97 4.38 -18.07
C PRO A 83 2.31 5.01 -19.43
N ASP A 84 1.86 6.24 -19.67
CA ASP A 84 2.04 6.93 -20.96
C ASP A 84 3.35 7.73 -20.98
N PHE A 85 4.44 7.08 -21.40
CA PHE A 85 5.75 7.73 -21.53
C PHE A 85 5.70 8.95 -22.45
N ALA A 86 5.01 8.83 -23.60
CA ALA A 86 4.99 9.88 -24.61
C ALA A 86 4.31 11.14 -24.08
N ALA A 87 3.21 10.99 -23.34
CA ALA A 87 2.54 12.11 -22.70
C ALA A 87 3.35 12.70 -21.53
N ILE A 88 3.88 11.86 -20.64
CA ILE A 88 4.61 12.31 -19.44
C ILE A 88 5.91 13.03 -19.83
N CYS A 89 6.65 12.51 -20.81
CA CYS A 89 7.94 13.02 -21.23
C CYS A 89 7.88 13.86 -22.52
N ALA A 90 6.70 14.35 -22.93
CA ALA A 90 6.54 15.14 -24.16
C ALA A 90 7.48 16.35 -24.24
N GLY A 91 7.75 17.00 -23.10
CA GLY A 91 8.66 18.14 -23.00
C GLY A 91 10.12 17.79 -22.74
N THR A 92 10.47 16.50 -22.67
CA THR A 92 11.80 16.02 -22.31
C THR A 92 12.52 15.46 -23.54
N PRO A 93 13.38 16.25 -24.22
CA PRO A 93 14.11 15.77 -25.37
C PRO A 93 15.08 14.65 -24.99
N ALA A 94 15.30 13.73 -25.92
CA ALA A 94 16.35 12.73 -25.79
C ALA A 94 17.73 13.40 -25.75
N GLN A 95 18.65 12.83 -24.97
CA GLN A 95 20.02 13.30 -24.84
C GLN A 95 20.97 12.10 -24.88
N ASP A 96 22.07 12.24 -25.62
CA ASP A 96 23.05 11.17 -25.74
C ASP A 96 23.63 10.79 -24.36
N GLY A 97 23.74 9.48 -24.12
CA GLY A 97 24.23 8.94 -22.85
C GLY A 97 23.28 9.14 -21.66
N ARG A 98 22.02 9.52 -21.87
CA ARG A 98 20.99 9.67 -20.82
C ARG A 98 19.79 8.78 -21.12
N LYS A 99 19.11 8.36 -20.05
CA LYS A 99 17.79 7.72 -20.11
C LYS A 99 16.73 8.68 -19.57
N ARG A 100 15.56 8.70 -20.17
CA ARG A 100 14.33 9.30 -19.70
C ARG A 100 13.46 8.18 -19.16
N VAL A 101 13.07 8.32 -17.91
CA VAL A 101 12.19 7.37 -17.22
C VAL A 101 11.03 8.19 -16.70
N ALA A 102 9.83 7.84 -17.13
CA ALA A 102 8.62 8.48 -16.63
C ALA A 102 8.22 7.87 -15.28
N LEU A 103 7.64 8.71 -14.42
CA LEU A 103 7.18 8.28 -13.09
C LEU A 103 5.71 8.66 -12.91
N VAL A 104 4.89 7.68 -12.54
CA VAL A 104 3.52 7.91 -12.11
C VAL A 104 3.46 7.71 -10.61
N ILE A 105 3.23 8.79 -9.87
CA ILE A 105 3.02 8.76 -8.42
C ILE A 105 1.53 8.94 -8.15
N ASP A 106 0.85 7.86 -7.75
CA ASP A 106 -0.55 7.88 -7.40
C ASP A 106 -0.71 7.80 -5.88
N ALA A 107 -0.97 8.95 -5.26
CA ALA A 107 -0.90 9.15 -3.81
C ALA A 107 -2.08 8.58 -3.01
N GLY A 108 -3.13 8.07 -3.63
CA GLY A 108 -4.30 7.66 -2.86
C GLY A 108 -5.62 8.14 -3.43
N THR A 109 -6.67 7.44 -3.06
CA THR A 109 -7.99 8.02 -2.86
C THR A 109 -8.16 8.43 -1.41
N ALA A 110 -9.20 9.20 -1.10
CA ALA A 110 -9.55 9.52 0.28
C ALA A 110 -9.78 8.26 1.15
N ALA A 111 -10.22 7.15 0.55
CA ALA A 111 -10.40 5.88 1.26
C ALA A 111 -9.06 5.21 1.65
N ASP A 112 -7.98 5.52 0.93
CA ASP A 112 -6.63 5.00 1.22
C ASP A 112 -5.91 5.81 2.30
N ALA A 113 -6.35 7.06 2.52
CA ALA A 113 -5.70 7.96 3.46
C ALA A 113 -5.89 7.50 4.92
N PRO A 114 -4.92 7.80 5.81
CA PRO A 114 -5.17 7.79 7.24
C PRO A 114 -6.27 8.78 7.65
N ASP A 115 -6.89 8.55 8.80
CA ASP A 115 -7.95 9.43 9.31
C ASP A 115 -7.43 10.86 9.50
N GLY A 116 -8.17 11.83 8.96
CA GLY A 116 -7.81 13.25 9.02
C GLY A 116 -6.82 13.71 7.94
N GLU A 117 -6.32 12.81 7.09
CA GLU A 117 -5.47 13.16 5.96
C GLU A 117 -6.26 13.27 4.65
N THR A 118 -5.79 14.12 3.74
CA THR A 118 -6.37 14.28 2.40
C THR A 118 -5.24 14.10 1.38
N PRO A 119 -5.33 13.08 0.50
CA PRO A 119 -4.34 12.89 -0.54
C PRO A 119 -4.30 14.10 -1.50
N PRO A 120 -3.14 14.38 -2.12
CA PRO A 120 -3.06 15.32 -3.23
C PRO A 120 -4.07 15.02 -4.34
N ALA A 121 -4.48 16.06 -5.05
CA ALA A 121 -5.29 15.88 -6.26
C ALA A 121 -4.51 15.09 -7.33
N PRO A 122 -5.21 14.31 -8.21
CA PRO A 122 -4.58 13.48 -9.25
C PRO A 122 -4.00 14.23 -10.46
#